data_AF-A0A5M9J5G3-F1
#
_entry.id   AF-A0A5M9J5G3-F1
#
_cell.length_a   1.000
_cell.length_b   1.000
_cell.length_c   1.000
_cell.angle_alpha   90.00
_cell.angle_beta   90.00
_cell.angle_gamma   90.00
#
_symmetry.space_group_name_H-M   'P 1'
#
loop_
_entity.id
_entity.type
_entity.pdbx_description
1 polymer ?
#
loop_
_entity_poly.entity_id
_entity_poly.type
_entity_poly.pdbx_seq_one_letter_code
_entity_poly.pdbx_strand_id
1 'polypeptide(L)'
;MAGAITTLFVGVITAVGRSDPSSREGLSKRTSLVVPLAVASLASFWEYQVTKNVPEPYLDEVFHIPQAQAYCRWQYGTWDPKLTTPPGLYWWSHFLSIVSGFTTCNPHFLRITNVIALTSIIMLAWKCRTLIIRAGVEHRRDLTPRPSQVPSHEGLLKQFYEIVNSEHLHDPHLHATRLEDFILTPLSVFRIGITRLPHIILQLIPHISLLITFATFVYINGGVVLGDKTNHVATIHLPNSSISGPSSPSSPSPFFSPPSSPPYPPSSQTPSTQLDSSRHPSTSNSAPSPPSPSPSLPSSAPSSS
;
A
#
# COMPACT_ATOMS: atom_id res chain seq x y z
N MET A 1 18.73 13.29 -9.14
CA MET A 1 17.36 13.09 -9.69
C MET A 1 16.52 12.08 -8.89
N ALA A 2 17.11 11.16 -8.10
CA ALA A 2 16.43 10.42 -7.02
C ALA A 2 16.18 11.25 -5.72
N GLY A 3 16.43 12.57 -5.77
CA GLY A 3 16.50 13.43 -4.60
C GLY A 3 15.13 13.81 -4.05
N ALA A 4 14.19 14.25 -4.88
CA ALA A 4 12.93 14.84 -4.42
C ALA A 4 12.04 13.84 -3.67
N ILE A 5 11.91 12.61 -4.17
CA ILE A 5 11.11 11.54 -3.52
C ILE A 5 11.77 11.11 -2.21
N THR A 6 13.09 10.92 -2.21
CA THR A 6 13.86 10.62 -1.00
C THR A 6 13.77 11.75 0.03
N THR A 7 13.75 13.01 -0.41
CA THR A 7 13.66 14.18 0.48
C THR A 7 12.25 14.33 1.05
N LEU A 8 11.21 14.08 0.26
CA LEU A 8 9.81 14.05 0.73
C LEU A 8 9.61 12.91 1.73
N PHE A 9 10.15 11.74 1.43
CA PHE A 9 10.08 10.57 2.30
C PHE A 9 10.83 10.77 3.62
N VAL A 10 12.06 11.28 3.56
CA VAL A 10 12.83 11.67 4.75
C VAL A 10 12.13 12.80 5.51
N GLY A 11 11.50 13.74 4.82
CA GLY A 11 10.69 14.81 5.42
C GLY A 11 9.49 14.27 6.19
N VAL A 12 8.75 13.32 5.62
CA VAL A 12 7.62 12.64 6.28
C VAL A 12 8.10 11.80 7.47
N ILE A 13 9.15 11.01 7.30
CA ILE A 13 9.75 10.23 8.40
C ILE A 13 10.22 11.15 9.53
N THR A 14 10.85 12.28 9.21
CA THR A 14 11.34 13.24 10.21
C THR A 14 10.19 13.98 10.89
N ALA A 15 9.11 14.30 10.18
CA ALA A 15 7.92 14.95 10.72
C ALA A 15 7.11 14.00 11.63
N VAL A 16 6.95 12.73 11.23
CA VAL A 16 6.26 11.71 12.04
C VAL A 16 7.14 11.24 13.20
N GLY A 17 8.46 11.19 12.99
CA GLY A 17 9.48 10.83 13.97
C GLY A 17 9.82 11.96 14.96
N ARG A 18 9.30 13.18 14.78
CA ARG A 18 9.33 14.24 15.79
C ARG A 18 8.48 13.78 16.97
N SER A 19 9.13 13.06 17.86
CA SER A 19 8.62 12.58 19.12
C SER A 19 8.37 13.77 20.04
N ASP A 20 7.22 13.76 20.69
CA ASP A 20 6.82 14.69 21.74
C ASP A 20 8.00 14.87 22.75
N PRO A 21 8.54 16.09 22.92
CA PRO A 21 9.68 16.34 23.81
C PRO A 21 9.38 16.07 25.29
N SER A 22 8.12 15.77 25.66
CA SER A 22 7.68 15.49 27.03
C SER A 22 7.97 14.05 27.54
N SER A 23 8.39 13.12 26.69
CA SER A 23 8.62 11.72 27.07
C SER A 23 9.94 11.53 27.82
N ARG A 24 9.93 11.77 29.14
CA ARG A 24 11.08 11.56 30.03
C ARG A 24 11.41 10.09 30.35
N GLU A 25 10.58 9.15 29.90
CA GLU A 25 10.86 7.72 29.96
C GLU A 25 10.35 7.06 28.67
N GLY A 26 11.22 6.89 27.67
CA GLY A 26 10.78 6.36 26.39
C GLY A 26 11.93 5.87 25.55
N LEU A 27 11.79 4.62 25.09
CA LEU A 27 12.59 3.96 24.07
C LEU A 27 13.22 4.98 23.10
N SER A 28 14.56 5.07 23.15
CA SER A 28 15.40 6.13 22.58
C SER A 28 14.84 6.74 21.29
N LYS A 29 14.87 8.08 21.15
CA LYS A 29 14.60 8.80 19.88
C LYS A 29 15.29 8.14 18.68
N ARG A 30 16.44 7.49 18.91
CA ARG A 30 17.16 6.66 17.94
C ARG A 30 16.31 5.50 17.41
N THR A 31 15.64 4.74 18.26
CA THR A 31 14.78 3.61 17.86
C THR A 31 13.58 4.07 17.03
N SER A 32 12.97 5.20 17.37
CA SER A 32 11.85 5.79 16.61
C SER A 32 12.21 6.19 15.17
N LEU A 33 13.50 6.42 14.89
CA LEU A 33 14.00 6.80 13.57
C LEU A 33 14.66 5.63 12.83
N VAL A 34 15.46 4.83 13.55
CA VAL A 34 16.21 3.69 13.01
C VAL A 34 15.27 2.61 12.50
N VAL A 35 14.19 2.29 13.22
CA VAL A 35 13.27 1.21 12.82
C VAL A 35 12.56 1.55 11.50
N PRO A 36 11.91 2.73 11.33
CA PRO A 36 11.29 3.09 10.06
C PRO A 36 12.28 3.15 8.89
N LEU A 37 13.50 3.67 9.11
CA LEU A 37 14.53 3.72 8.07
C LEU A 37 15.00 2.32 7.66
N ALA A 38 15.17 1.40 8.62
CA ALA A 38 15.53 0.01 8.33
C ALA A 38 14.42 -0.70 7.53
N VAL A 39 13.15 -0.53 7.96
CA VAL A 39 11.99 -1.08 7.25
C VAL A 39 11.90 -0.53 5.82
N ALA A 40 12.05 0.79 5.66
CA ALA A 40 12.03 1.43 4.36
C ALA A 40 13.15 0.93 3.43
N SER A 41 14.35 0.76 3.98
CA SER A 41 15.51 0.27 3.23
C SER A 41 15.30 -1.16 2.76
N LEU A 42 14.81 -2.03 3.65
CA LEU A 42 14.52 -3.43 3.31
C LEU A 42 13.38 -3.54 2.29
N ALA A 43 12.31 -2.74 2.46
CA ALA A 43 11.20 -2.70 1.53
C ALA A 43 11.59 -2.14 0.15
N SER A 44 12.48 -1.13 0.11
CA SER A 44 13.02 -0.60 -1.16
C SER A 44 13.93 -1.62 -1.85
N PHE A 45 14.75 -2.34 -1.08
CA PHE A 45 15.56 -3.43 -1.65
C PHE A 45 14.67 -4.54 -2.22
N TRP A 46 13.61 -4.94 -1.50
CA TRP A 46 12.66 -5.91 -2.00
C TRP A 46 11.96 -5.45 -3.28
N GLU A 47 11.46 -4.20 -3.30
CA GLU A 47 10.85 -3.60 -4.49
C GLU A 47 11.82 -3.62 -5.68
N TYR A 48 13.07 -3.25 -5.46
CA TYR A 48 14.09 -3.29 -6.51
C TYR A 48 14.30 -4.71 -7.06
N GLN A 49 14.32 -5.73 -6.20
CA GLN A 49 14.43 -7.12 -6.65
C GLN A 49 13.19 -7.58 -7.42
N VAL A 50 11.99 -7.19 -6.99
CA VAL A 50 10.75 -7.49 -7.72
C VAL A 50 10.78 -6.82 -9.09
N THR A 51 11.18 -5.56 -9.16
CA THR A 51 11.27 -4.81 -10.42
C THR A 51 12.33 -5.37 -11.37
N LYS A 52 13.41 -5.94 -10.85
CA LYS A 52 14.41 -6.63 -11.66
C LYS A 52 13.93 -7.97 -12.20
N ASN A 53 13.27 -8.79 -11.37
CA ASN A 53 12.91 -10.16 -11.74
C ASN A 53 11.53 -10.28 -12.42
N VAL A 54 10.63 -9.33 -12.17
CA VAL A 54 9.27 -9.26 -12.71
C VAL A 54 9.05 -7.86 -13.30
N PRO A 55 9.62 -7.59 -14.49
CA PRO A 55 9.55 -6.29 -15.13
C PRO A 55 8.16 -5.99 -15.70
N GLU A 56 7.42 -7.02 -16.10
CA GLU A 56 6.07 -6.88 -16.64
C GLU A 56 5.04 -6.65 -15.53
N PRO A 57 3.98 -5.86 -15.79
CA PRO A 57 2.89 -5.67 -14.85
C PRO A 57 2.29 -7.01 -14.40
N TYR A 58 2.19 -7.22 -13.08
CA TYR A 58 1.67 -8.44 -12.49
C TYR A 58 0.35 -8.21 -11.75
N LEU A 59 -0.62 -9.12 -11.95
CA LEU A 59 -1.90 -9.15 -11.23
C LEU A 59 -2.66 -7.81 -11.41
N ASP A 60 -2.91 -7.07 -10.34
CA ASP A 60 -3.62 -5.79 -10.36
C ASP A 60 -2.84 -4.71 -11.14
N GLU A 61 -1.51 -4.81 -11.22
CA GLU A 61 -0.69 -3.83 -11.94
C GLU A 61 -1.06 -3.72 -13.43
N VAL A 62 -1.56 -4.80 -14.04
CA VAL A 62 -2.02 -4.82 -15.44
C VAL A 62 -3.13 -3.78 -15.68
N PHE A 63 -4.00 -3.56 -14.68
CA PHE A 63 -5.09 -2.58 -14.75
C PHE A 63 -4.68 -1.22 -14.17
N HIS A 64 -3.94 -1.22 -13.05
CA HIS A 64 -3.62 0.01 -12.32
C HIS A 64 -2.49 0.83 -12.96
N ILE A 65 -1.47 0.21 -13.57
CA ILE A 65 -0.34 0.95 -14.16
C ILE A 65 -0.79 1.78 -15.38
N PRO A 66 -1.51 1.23 -16.38
CA PRO A 66 -1.98 2.03 -17.51
C PRO A 66 -2.89 3.19 -17.08
N GLN A 67 -3.77 2.94 -16.10
CA GLN A 67 -4.67 3.97 -15.56
C GLN A 67 -3.90 5.10 -14.85
N ALA A 68 -2.91 4.76 -14.01
CA ALA A 68 -2.06 5.74 -13.35
C ALA A 68 -1.26 6.56 -14.39
N GLN A 69 -0.75 5.92 -15.44
CA GLN A 69 -0.02 6.59 -16.51
C GLN A 69 -0.91 7.56 -17.31
N ALA A 70 -2.19 7.23 -17.53
CA ALA A 70 -3.14 8.16 -18.16
C ALA A 70 -3.33 9.42 -17.31
N TYR A 71 -3.46 9.27 -15.99
CA TYR A 71 -3.53 10.40 -15.06
C TYR A 71 -2.25 11.24 -15.07
N CYS A 72 -1.08 10.58 -15.11
CA CYS A 72 0.20 11.29 -15.21
C CYS A 72 0.37 12.07 -16.53
N ARG A 73 -0.35 11.67 -17.59
CA ARG A 73 -0.44 12.38 -18.89
C ARG A 73 -1.59 13.39 -18.96
N TRP A 74 -2.20 13.77 -17.83
CA TRP A 74 -3.34 14.69 -17.78
C TRP A 74 -4.61 14.18 -18.51
N GLN A 75 -4.71 12.87 -18.75
CA GLN A 75 -5.84 12.24 -19.43
C GLN A 75 -6.86 11.69 -18.42
N TYR A 76 -7.48 12.57 -17.63
CA TYR A 76 -8.42 12.17 -16.57
C TYR A 76 -9.76 11.63 -17.08
N GLY A 77 -10.09 11.88 -18.34
CA GLY A 77 -11.31 11.36 -18.97
C GLY A 77 -11.24 9.90 -19.38
N THR A 78 -10.05 9.28 -19.33
CA THR A 78 -9.87 7.86 -19.67
C THR A 78 -10.02 7.02 -18.41
N TRP A 79 -10.95 6.07 -18.42
CA TRP A 79 -11.17 5.14 -17.32
C TRP A 79 -11.27 3.70 -17.83
N ASP A 80 -10.50 2.78 -17.26
CA ASP A 80 -10.64 1.36 -17.54
C ASP A 80 -11.92 0.83 -16.87
N PRO A 81 -12.91 0.31 -17.64
CA PRO A 81 -14.15 -0.22 -17.08
C PRO A 81 -13.96 -1.47 -16.24
N LYS A 82 -12.76 -2.04 -16.10
CA LYS A 82 -12.48 -3.15 -15.17
C LYS A 82 -12.14 -2.68 -13.76
N LEU A 83 -11.87 -1.40 -13.57
CA LEU A 83 -11.50 -0.84 -12.28
C LEU A 83 -12.73 -0.45 -11.45
N THR A 84 -12.77 -0.95 -10.22
CA THR A 84 -13.79 -0.61 -9.21
C THR A 84 -13.27 0.33 -8.13
N THR A 85 -11.97 0.58 -8.12
CA THR A 85 -11.32 1.46 -7.15
C THR A 85 -11.55 2.93 -7.50
N PRO A 86 -11.85 3.81 -6.52
CA PRO A 86 -11.98 5.23 -6.78
C PRO A 86 -10.65 5.85 -7.24
N PRO A 87 -10.67 6.97 -7.98
CA PRO A 87 -9.49 7.53 -8.64
C PRO A 87 -8.45 8.16 -7.69
N GLY A 88 -8.70 8.19 -6.38
CA GLY A 88 -7.90 8.93 -5.40
C GLY A 88 -6.42 8.55 -5.39
N LEU A 89 -6.10 7.26 -5.53
CA LEU A 89 -4.71 6.80 -5.59
C LEU A 89 -4.00 7.23 -6.88
N TYR A 90 -4.71 7.34 -8.01
CA TYR A 90 -4.12 7.82 -9.27
C TYR A 90 -3.83 9.32 -9.22
N TRP A 91 -4.73 10.10 -8.61
CA TRP A 91 -4.47 11.50 -8.30
C TRP A 91 -3.24 11.67 -7.41
N TRP A 92 -3.07 10.80 -6.42
CA TRP A 92 -1.90 10.80 -5.57
C TRP A 92 -0.60 10.50 -6.33
N SER A 93 -0.60 9.46 -7.17
CA SER A 93 0.55 9.14 -8.04
C SER A 93 0.89 10.29 -8.98
N HIS A 94 -0.12 10.97 -9.55
CA HIS A 94 0.07 12.13 -10.41
C HIS A 94 0.66 13.33 -9.64
N PHE A 95 0.14 13.63 -8.45
CA PHE A 95 0.70 14.67 -7.58
C PHE A 95 2.18 14.41 -7.27
N LEU A 96 2.53 13.18 -6.90
CA LEU A 96 3.93 12.80 -6.65
C LEU A 96 4.80 12.91 -7.91
N SER A 97 4.25 12.60 -9.09
CA SER A 97 4.92 12.76 -10.37
C SER A 97 5.26 14.24 -10.65
N ILE A 98 4.33 15.16 -10.40
CA ILE A 98 4.56 16.60 -10.51
C ILE A 98 5.65 17.07 -9.53
N VAL A 99 5.53 16.71 -8.25
CA VAL A 99 6.47 17.14 -7.20
C VAL A 99 7.88 16.59 -7.42
N SER A 100 7.99 15.40 -8.02
CA SER A 100 9.27 14.77 -8.31
C SER A 100 9.88 15.18 -9.66
N GLY A 101 9.14 15.93 -10.49
CA GLY A 101 9.58 16.34 -11.82
C GLY A 101 9.57 15.22 -12.87
N PHE A 102 9.00 14.05 -12.55
CA PHE A 102 8.89 12.93 -13.47
C PHE A 102 7.53 12.98 -14.18
N THR A 103 7.51 13.28 -15.48
CA THR A 103 6.27 13.33 -16.27
C THR A 103 5.71 11.94 -16.61
N THR A 104 6.51 10.88 -16.44
CA THR A 104 6.10 9.50 -16.73
C THR A 104 6.09 8.64 -15.47
N CYS A 105 4.94 8.01 -15.21
CA CYS A 105 4.75 7.08 -14.09
C CYS A 105 5.16 5.67 -14.52
N ASN A 106 6.45 5.39 -14.47
CA ASN A 106 6.97 4.05 -14.75
C ASN A 106 6.63 3.06 -13.61
N PRO A 107 6.68 1.74 -13.85
CA PRO A 107 6.35 0.74 -12.83
C PRO A 107 7.15 0.90 -11.54
N HIS A 108 8.47 1.17 -11.64
CA HIS A 108 9.34 1.40 -10.48
C HIS A 108 8.86 2.59 -9.61
N PHE A 109 8.51 3.71 -10.24
CA PHE A 109 7.97 4.88 -9.55
C PHE A 109 6.67 4.54 -8.81
N LEU A 110 5.75 3.82 -9.47
CA LEU A 110 4.49 3.42 -8.86
C LEU A 110 4.71 2.44 -7.71
N ARG A 111 5.61 1.46 -7.86
CA ARG A 111 5.94 0.50 -6.80
C ARG A 111 6.62 1.16 -5.61
N ILE A 112 7.52 2.13 -5.81
CA ILE A 112 8.13 2.85 -4.69
C ILE A 112 7.13 3.74 -3.94
N THR A 113 6.08 4.24 -4.59
CA THR A 113 5.00 4.94 -3.86
C THR A 113 4.29 4.03 -2.85
N ASN A 114 4.17 2.72 -3.13
CA ASN A 114 3.63 1.76 -2.17
C ASN A 114 4.56 1.55 -0.97
N VAL A 115 5.88 1.52 -1.18
CA VAL A 115 6.87 1.44 -0.09
C VAL A 115 6.77 2.65 0.84
N ILE A 116 6.61 3.84 0.26
CA ILE A 116 6.43 5.10 1.00
C ILE A 116 5.14 5.06 1.83
N ALA A 117 4.03 4.67 1.21
CA ALA A 117 2.73 4.57 1.87
C ALA A 117 2.77 3.56 3.02
N LEU A 118 3.31 2.37 2.79
CA LEU A 118 3.39 1.30 3.79
C LEU A 118 4.23 1.74 5.01
N THR A 119 5.40 2.33 4.76
CA THR A 119 6.26 2.82 5.86
C THR A 119 5.55 3.89 6.68
N SER A 120 4.84 4.82 6.01
CA SER A 120 4.09 5.89 6.67
C SER A 120 2.94 5.34 7.52
N ILE A 121 2.21 4.35 7.02
CA ILE A 121 1.12 3.68 7.74
C ILE A 121 1.67 2.97 8.99
N ILE A 122 2.79 2.25 8.88
CA ILE A 122 3.42 1.56 10.02
C ILE A 122 3.82 2.58 11.10
N MET A 123 4.40 3.72 10.71
CA MET A 123 4.77 4.78 11.66
C MET A 123 3.54 5.38 12.35
N LEU A 124 2.48 5.65 11.59
CA LEU A 124 1.23 6.17 12.15
C LEU A 124 0.62 5.17 13.13
N ALA A 125 0.55 3.88 12.76
CA ALA A 125 0.06 2.82 13.62
C ALA A 125 0.87 2.70 14.92
N TRP A 126 2.20 2.80 14.83
CA TRP A 126 3.06 2.79 16.02
C TRP A 126 2.81 4.00 16.94
N LYS A 127 2.64 5.20 16.36
CA LYS A 127 2.31 6.40 17.13
C LYS A 127 0.94 6.27 17.80
N CYS A 128 -0.09 5.81 17.06
CA CYS A 128 -1.42 5.55 17.62
C CYS A 128 -1.36 4.56 18.78
N ARG A 129 -0.65 3.44 18.61
CA ARG A 129 -0.46 2.44 19.67
C ARG A 129 0.18 3.04 20.92
N THR A 130 1.21 3.86 20.73
CA THR A 130 1.93 4.49 21.84
C THR A 130 1.03 5.47 22.61
N LEU A 131 0.24 6.27 21.89
CA LEU A 131 -0.73 7.19 22.48
C LEU A 131 -1.83 6.44 23.24
N ILE A 132 -2.35 5.34 22.68
CA ILE A 132 -3.36 4.50 23.35
C ILE A 132 -2.79 3.88 24.62
N ILE A 133 -1.57 3.33 24.58
CA ILE A 133 -0.92 2.76 25.77
C ILE A 133 -0.69 3.85 26.83
N ARG A 134 -0.21 5.03 26.45
CA ARG A 134 0.03 6.15 27.38
C ARG A 134 -1.27 6.61 28.03
N ALA A 135 -2.32 6.83 27.24
CA ALA A 135 -3.64 7.21 27.74
C ALA A 135 -4.20 6.13 28.68
N GLY A 136 -4.03 4.85 28.33
CA GLY A 136 -4.44 3.73 29.17
C GLY A 136 -3.65 3.62 30.48
N VAL A 137 -2.36 3.96 30.50
CA VAL A 137 -1.55 3.97 31.73
C VAL A 137 -1.92 5.15 32.64
N GLU A 138 -2.11 6.34 32.08
CA GLU A 138 -2.46 7.54 32.86
C GLU A 138 -3.84 7.45 33.51
N HIS A 139 -4.79 6.78 32.86
CA HIS A 139 -6.11 6.49 33.42
C HIS A 139 -6.11 5.36 34.47
N ARG A 140 -5.02 4.60 34.61
CA ARG A 140 -4.87 3.46 35.55
C ARG A 140 -4.12 3.84 36.83
N ARG A 141 -4.50 4.93 37.50
CA ARG A 141 -3.93 5.32 38.82
C ARG A 141 -4.57 4.62 40.03
N ASP A 142 -5.51 3.70 39.82
CA ASP A 142 -6.25 3.04 40.90
C ASP A 142 -5.65 1.67 41.26
N LEU A 143 -4.33 1.61 41.42
CA LEU A 143 -3.62 0.46 41.99
C LEU A 143 -3.74 0.49 43.52
N THR A 144 -4.97 0.43 44.05
CA THR A 144 -5.15 -0.09 45.41
C THR A 144 -5.17 -1.61 45.31
N PRO A 145 -4.19 -2.33 45.90
CA PRO A 145 -4.22 -3.79 45.94
C PRO A 145 -5.55 -4.24 46.57
N ARG A 146 -6.36 -5.02 45.83
CA ARG A 146 -7.59 -5.58 46.38
C ARG A 146 -7.22 -6.51 47.53
N PRO A 147 -7.82 -6.37 48.73
CA PRO A 147 -7.52 -7.24 49.86
C PRO A 147 -7.70 -8.72 49.48
N SER A 148 -6.80 -9.56 49.99
CA SER A 148 -6.69 -11.00 49.70
C SER A 148 -7.88 -11.84 50.21
N GLN A 149 -8.84 -11.23 50.90
CA GLN A 149 -10.00 -11.92 51.44
C GLN A 149 -11.10 -12.12 50.39
N VAL A 150 -11.74 -13.29 50.45
CA VAL A 150 -12.97 -13.57 49.68
C VAL A 150 -14.08 -12.68 50.25
N PRO A 151 -14.76 -11.87 49.41
CA PRO A 151 -15.80 -10.98 49.90
C PRO A 151 -16.95 -11.79 50.52
N SER A 152 -17.46 -11.33 51.67
CA SER A 152 -18.71 -11.83 52.23
C SER A 152 -19.88 -11.51 51.27
N HIS A 153 -21.03 -12.19 51.42
CA HIS A 153 -22.21 -11.91 50.58
C HIS A 153 -22.63 -10.42 50.61
N GLU A 154 -22.53 -9.77 51.77
CA GLU A 154 -22.74 -8.32 51.91
C GLU A 154 -21.67 -7.50 51.18
N GLY A 155 -20.40 -7.91 51.26
CA GLY A 155 -19.30 -7.26 50.55
C GLY A 155 -19.44 -7.36 49.03
N LEU A 156 -19.90 -8.52 48.55
CA LEU A 156 -20.22 -8.76 47.15
C LEU A 156 -21.32 -7.79 46.68
N LEU A 157 -22.44 -7.73 47.40
CA LEU A 157 -23.56 -6.84 47.02
C LEU A 157 -23.19 -5.35 47.02
N LYS A 158 -22.41 -4.90 48.01
CA LYS A 158 -21.90 -3.52 48.04
C LYS A 158 -21.01 -3.22 46.83
N GLN A 159 -20.13 -4.15 46.48
CA GLN A 159 -19.28 -4.05 45.31
C GLN A 159 -20.09 -4.03 44.01
N PHE A 160 -21.12 -4.88 43.88
CA PHE A 160 -22.06 -4.84 42.77
C PHE A 160 -22.74 -3.46 42.68
N TYR A 161 -23.22 -2.92 43.80
CA TYR A 161 -23.88 -1.61 43.81
C TYR A 161 -22.93 -0.48 43.40
N GLU A 162 -21.70 -0.46 43.91
CA GLU A 162 -20.71 0.56 43.55
C GLU A 162 -20.30 0.48 42.08
N ILE A 163 -20.03 -0.72 41.54
CA ILE A 163 -19.63 -0.88 40.13
C ILE A 163 -20.80 -0.61 39.19
N VAL A 164 -21.99 -1.09 39.55
CA VAL A 164 -23.17 -0.77 38.77
C VAL A 164 -23.41 0.72 38.82
N ASN A 165 -23.15 1.44 39.92
CA ASN A 165 -23.44 2.86 40.03
C ASN A 165 -22.28 3.80 39.67
N SER A 166 -21.08 3.27 39.40
CA SER A 166 -19.90 4.06 39.05
C SER A 166 -20.05 4.69 37.66
N GLU A 167 -19.39 5.84 37.47
CA GLU A 167 -19.29 6.51 36.18
C GLU A 167 -18.13 5.94 35.31
N HIS A 168 -17.31 5.07 35.89
CA HIS A 168 -16.07 4.53 35.30
C HIS A 168 -16.24 3.09 34.87
N LEU A 169 -15.58 2.72 33.75
CA LEU A 169 -15.58 1.37 33.21
C LEU A 169 -14.86 0.40 34.15
N HIS A 170 -15.50 -0.72 34.48
CA HIS A 170 -14.87 -1.80 35.24
C HIS A 170 -13.98 -2.63 34.32
N ASP A 171 -12.67 -2.40 34.40
CA ASP A 171 -11.64 -3.10 33.60
C ASP A 171 -10.53 -3.66 34.51
N PRO A 172 -10.75 -4.82 35.17
CA PRO A 172 -9.74 -5.43 36.02
C PRO A 172 -8.60 -6.03 35.18
N HIS A 173 -7.38 -5.96 35.71
CA HIS A 173 -6.23 -6.58 35.04
C HIS A 173 -6.42 -8.10 34.89
N LEU A 174 -5.92 -8.65 33.79
CA LEU A 174 -6.01 -10.09 33.49
C LEU A 174 -5.46 -10.98 34.63
N HIS A 175 -4.41 -10.52 35.33
CA HIS A 175 -3.83 -11.25 36.47
C HIS A 175 -4.61 -11.09 37.78
N ALA A 176 -5.49 -10.09 37.88
CA ALA A 176 -6.30 -9.77 39.06
C ALA A 176 -7.79 -10.11 38.86
N THR A 177 -8.15 -10.71 37.72
CA THR A 177 -9.54 -11.03 37.35
C THR A 177 -10.07 -12.19 38.19
N ARG A 178 -11.25 -12.01 38.79
CA ARG A 178 -11.99 -13.06 39.50
C ARG A 178 -13.25 -13.47 38.72
N LEU A 179 -13.95 -14.50 39.19
CA LEU A 179 -15.17 -15.00 38.53
C LEU A 179 -16.28 -13.94 38.49
N GLU A 180 -16.41 -13.12 39.54
CA GLU A 180 -17.38 -12.03 39.59
C GLU A 180 -17.16 -10.98 38.49
N ASP A 181 -15.90 -10.74 38.12
CA ASP A 181 -15.54 -9.71 37.14
C ASP A 181 -16.02 -10.08 35.72
N PHE A 182 -16.21 -11.37 35.42
CA PHE A 182 -16.81 -11.82 34.16
C PHE A 182 -18.26 -11.36 33.97
N ILE A 183 -18.98 -11.11 35.06
CA ILE A 183 -20.36 -10.61 35.04
C ILE A 183 -20.37 -9.08 35.19
N LEU A 184 -19.54 -8.55 36.08
CA LEU A 184 -19.48 -7.11 36.37
C LEU A 184 -18.98 -6.28 35.17
N THR A 185 -17.96 -6.78 34.46
CA THR A 185 -17.39 -6.09 33.29
C THR A 185 -18.44 -5.83 32.20
N PRO A 186 -19.15 -6.84 31.65
CA PRO A 186 -20.16 -6.59 30.62
C PRO A 186 -21.33 -5.74 31.12
N LEU A 187 -21.74 -5.86 32.39
CA LEU A 187 -22.78 -4.99 32.96
C LEU A 187 -22.35 -3.52 33.01
N SER A 188 -21.09 -3.26 33.40
CA SER A 188 -20.54 -1.91 33.42
C SER A 188 -20.42 -1.33 32.00
N VAL A 189 -19.94 -2.12 31.03
CA VAL A 189 -19.88 -1.75 29.61
C VAL A 189 -21.27 -1.40 29.10
N PHE A 190 -22.27 -2.23 29.40
CA PHE A 190 -23.66 -2.02 29.00
C PHE A 190 -24.23 -0.72 29.57
N ARG A 191 -24.07 -0.49 30.88
CA ARG A 191 -24.53 0.76 31.52
C ARG A 191 -23.86 1.98 30.90
N ILE A 192 -22.54 1.98 30.80
CA ILE A 192 -21.77 3.10 30.23
C ILE A 192 -22.15 3.32 28.77
N GLY A 193 -22.35 2.24 28.01
CA GLY A 193 -22.84 2.29 26.64
C GLY A 193 -24.17 3.00 26.51
N ILE A 194 -25.10 2.78 27.45
CA ILE A 194 -26.41 3.45 27.49
C ILE A 194 -26.27 4.91 27.95
N THR A 195 -25.54 5.18 29.04
CA THR A 195 -25.45 6.54 29.60
C THR A 195 -24.63 7.49 28.72
N ARG A 196 -23.61 6.99 28.03
CA ARG A 196 -22.78 7.74 27.08
C ARG A 196 -23.20 7.57 25.63
N LEU A 197 -24.34 6.93 25.38
CA LEU A 197 -24.87 6.65 24.04
C LEU A 197 -24.84 7.86 23.08
N PRO A 198 -25.28 9.09 23.46
CA PRO A 198 -25.25 10.22 22.53
C PRO A 198 -23.82 10.58 22.11
N HIS A 199 -22.86 10.50 23.02
CA HIS A 199 -21.46 10.77 22.70
C HIS A 199 -20.87 9.69 21.79
N ILE A 200 -21.20 8.42 22.05
CA ILE A 200 -20.77 7.27 21.22
C ILE A 200 -21.36 7.42 19.81
N ILE A 201 -22.66 7.75 19.68
CA ILE A 201 -23.30 7.96 18.38
C ILE A 201 -22.60 9.07 17.59
N LEU A 202 -22.25 10.20 18.24
CA LEU A 202 -21.52 11.28 17.59
C LEU A 202 -20.13 10.83 17.08
N GLN A 203 -19.45 9.96 17.82
CA GLN A 203 -18.18 9.37 17.38
C GLN A 203 -18.35 8.34 16.25
N LEU A 204 -19.53 7.72 16.14
CA LEU A 204 -19.87 6.77 15.08
C LEU A 204 -20.32 7.44 13.78
N ILE A 205 -20.65 8.74 13.79
CA ILE A 205 -21.03 9.52 12.59
C ILE A 205 -20.14 9.25 11.37
N PRO A 206 -18.79 9.29 11.43
CA PRO A 206 -17.97 9.03 10.25
C PRO A 206 -18.19 7.62 9.66
N HIS A 207 -18.42 6.61 10.51
CA HIS A 207 -18.68 5.24 10.07
C HIS A 207 -20.09 5.09 9.48
N ILE A 208 -21.09 5.70 10.12
CA ILE A 208 -22.47 5.72 9.64
C ILE A 208 -22.53 6.48 8.31
N SER A 209 -21.84 7.60 8.19
CA SER A 209 -21.73 8.40 6.96
C SER A 209 -21.11 7.59 5.83
N LEU A 210 -20.04 6.83 6.11
CA LEU A 210 -19.44 5.92 5.14
C LEU A 210 -20.44 4.85 4.67
N LEU A 211 -21.18 4.24 5.61
CA LEU A 211 -22.19 3.23 5.31
C LEU A 211 -23.33 3.80 4.46
N ILE A 212 -23.84 4.98 4.81
CA ILE A 212 -24.90 5.68 4.07
C ILE A 212 -24.41 6.04 2.67
N THR A 213 -23.20 6.56 2.54
CA THR A 213 -22.60 6.92 1.25
C THR A 213 -22.44 5.68 0.38
N PHE A 214 -21.97 4.58 0.94
CA PHE A 214 -21.84 3.30 0.25
C PHE A 214 -23.21 2.74 -0.17
N ALA A 215 -24.20 2.74 0.72
CA ALA A 215 -25.55 2.27 0.41
C ALA A 215 -26.21 3.12 -0.68
N THR A 216 -26.06 4.44 -0.61
CA THR A 216 -26.52 5.39 -1.63
C THR A 216 -25.85 5.11 -2.97
N PHE A 217 -24.55 4.87 -2.97
CA PHE A 217 -23.80 4.48 -4.16
C PHE A 217 -24.36 3.17 -4.76
N VAL A 218 -24.55 2.12 -3.96
CA VAL A 218 -25.10 0.84 -4.44
C VAL A 218 -26.51 1.01 -5.01
N TYR A 219 -27.35 1.83 -4.37
CA TYR A 219 -28.71 2.12 -4.82
C TYR A 219 -28.73 2.84 -6.16
N ILE A 220 -27.92 3.90 -6.33
CA ILE A 220 -27.82 4.67 -7.58
C ILE A 220 -27.18 3.83 -8.69
N ASN A 221 -26.15 3.06 -8.37
CA ASN A 221 -25.38 2.29 -9.34
C ASN A 221 -26.04 0.94 -9.71
N GLY A 222 -27.00 0.48 -8.92
CA GLY A 222 -27.65 -0.83 -9.08
C GLY A 222 -26.67 -2.00 -8.91
N GLY A 223 -25.65 -1.84 -8.06
CA GLY A 223 -24.59 -2.81 -7.86
C GLY A 223 -23.39 -2.22 -7.10
N VAL A 224 -22.52 -3.10 -6.58
CA VAL A 224 -21.35 -2.71 -5.76
C VAL A 224 -20.17 -2.22 -6.62
N VAL A 225 -20.28 -2.34 -7.94
CA VAL A 225 -19.15 -2.37 -8.87
C VAL A 225 -19.31 -1.24 -9.88
N LEU A 226 -18.30 -0.38 -10.00
CA LEU A 226 -18.24 0.69 -11.02
C LEU A 226 -17.89 0.16 -12.42
N GLY A 227 -17.33 -1.05 -12.49
CA GLY A 227 -16.85 -1.67 -13.71
C GLY A 227 -17.78 -2.71 -14.33
N ASP A 228 -17.21 -3.65 -15.07
CA ASP A 228 -17.93 -4.75 -15.72
C ASP A 228 -18.69 -5.62 -14.70
N LYS A 229 -20.03 -5.46 -14.69
CA LYS A 229 -20.94 -6.17 -13.79
C LYS A 229 -21.00 -7.68 -14.04
N THR A 230 -20.55 -8.16 -15.21
CA THR A 230 -20.64 -9.58 -15.58
C THR A 230 -19.60 -10.45 -14.86
N ASN A 231 -18.50 -9.86 -14.41
CA ASN A 231 -17.40 -10.56 -13.74
C ASN A 231 -17.44 -10.46 -12.21
N HIS A 232 -18.44 -9.77 -11.65
CA HIS A 232 -18.57 -9.56 -10.19
C HIS A 232 -19.93 -10.06 -9.70
N VAL A 233 -20.19 -11.34 -9.97
CA VAL A 233 -21.29 -12.08 -9.32
C VAL A 233 -20.81 -12.42 -7.91
N ALA A 234 -21.61 -12.09 -6.89
CA ALA A 234 -21.31 -12.45 -5.51
C ALA A 234 -21.34 -13.97 -5.36
N THR A 235 -20.18 -14.60 -5.35
CA THR A 235 -20.01 -16.03 -5.12
C THR A 235 -19.49 -16.28 -3.71
N ILE A 236 -20.11 -17.22 -3.01
CA ILE A 236 -19.61 -17.67 -1.70
C ILE A 236 -18.35 -18.49 -1.96
N HIS A 237 -17.19 -17.89 -1.71
CA HIS A 237 -15.92 -18.61 -1.66
C HIS A 237 -15.76 -19.21 -0.26
N LEU A 238 -15.96 -20.52 -0.15
CA LEU A 238 -15.53 -21.25 1.04
C LEU A 238 -13.98 -21.31 1.02
N PRO A 239 -13.29 -20.95 2.11
CA PRO A 239 -11.87 -21.21 2.25
C PRO A 239 -11.64 -22.71 2.09
N ASN A 240 -10.77 -23.10 1.16
CA ASN A 240 -10.56 -24.47 0.76
C ASN A 240 -9.92 -25.30 1.90
N SER A 241 -10.74 -25.86 2.79
CA SER A 241 -10.36 -27.05 3.58
C SER A 241 -10.68 -28.26 2.71
N SER A 242 -9.67 -28.76 2.02
CA SER A 242 -9.69 -29.93 1.14
C SER A 242 -10.59 -31.08 1.63
N ILE A 243 -11.74 -31.28 0.98
CA ILE A 243 -12.23 -32.62 0.58
C ILE A 243 -13.30 -32.46 -0.51
N SER A 244 -13.00 -33.01 -1.70
CA SER A 244 -13.91 -33.38 -2.81
C SER A 244 -15.03 -32.40 -3.22
N GLY A 245 -14.93 -31.86 -4.44
CA GLY A 245 -15.88 -30.90 -5.03
C GLY A 245 -17.28 -31.41 -5.33
N PRO A 246 -18.08 -30.56 -6.00
CA PRO A 246 -18.36 -30.87 -7.40
C PRO A 246 -17.94 -29.74 -8.34
N SER A 247 -17.56 -30.18 -9.54
CA SER A 247 -17.20 -29.42 -10.73
C SER A 247 -18.12 -28.24 -11.05
N SER A 248 -17.58 -27.02 -11.01
CA SER A 248 -18.08 -25.89 -11.78
C SER A 248 -17.35 -25.83 -13.13
N PRO A 249 -18.04 -25.64 -14.25
CA PRO A 249 -17.43 -25.60 -15.58
C PRO A 249 -16.71 -24.26 -15.80
N SER A 250 -15.64 -24.31 -16.59
CA SER A 250 -14.93 -23.17 -17.20
C SER A 250 -14.21 -22.19 -16.26
N SER A 251 -13.11 -22.63 -15.68
CA SER A 251 -11.94 -21.75 -15.54
C SER A 251 -11.08 -21.93 -16.80
N PRO A 252 -10.78 -20.90 -17.61
CA PRO A 252 -9.79 -21.03 -18.66
C PRO A 252 -8.43 -21.13 -17.97
N SER A 253 -7.90 -22.35 -17.88
CA SER A 253 -6.47 -22.59 -17.66
C SER A 253 -5.65 -21.77 -18.66
N PRO A 254 -4.52 -21.16 -18.27
CA PRO A 254 -3.66 -20.43 -19.18
C PRO A 254 -2.90 -21.45 -20.04
N PHE A 255 -3.54 -21.95 -21.09
CA PHE A 255 -2.85 -22.66 -22.15
C PHE A 255 -2.06 -21.63 -22.94
N PHE A 256 -0.75 -21.59 -22.68
CA PHE A 256 0.24 -20.99 -23.56
C PHE A 256 0.10 -21.62 -24.96
N SER A 257 -0.52 -20.89 -25.88
CA SER A 257 -0.40 -21.16 -27.31
C SER A 257 0.55 -20.11 -27.89
N PRO A 258 1.65 -20.50 -28.57
CA PRO A 258 2.51 -19.53 -29.24
C PRO A 258 1.72 -18.88 -30.40
N PRO A 259 1.92 -17.60 -30.70
CA PRO A 259 1.22 -16.94 -31.80
C PRO A 259 1.64 -17.55 -33.14
N SER A 260 0.65 -18.03 -33.88
CA SER A 260 0.77 -18.33 -35.31
C SER A 260 1.18 -17.07 -36.06
N SER A 261 2.31 -17.14 -36.76
CA SER A 261 2.79 -16.10 -37.66
C SER A 261 1.78 -15.80 -38.79
N PRO A 262 1.69 -14.56 -39.28
CA PRO A 262 0.85 -14.23 -40.42
C PRO A 262 1.46 -14.80 -41.73
N PRO A 263 0.63 -15.12 -42.75
CA PRO A 263 1.09 -15.74 -43.98
C PRO A 263 1.78 -14.73 -44.90
N TYR A 264 3.03 -15.00 -45.27
CA TYR A 264 3.69 -14.36 -46.42
C TYR A 264 3.24 -15.04 -47.73
N PRO A 265 3.07 -14.29 -48.84
CA PRO A 265 2.81 -14.86 -50.16
C PRO A 265 4.10 -15.41 -50.82
N PRO A 266 3.99 -16.29 -51.84
CA PRO A 266 5.07 -17.19 -52.25
C PRO A 266 6.11 -16.57 -53.20
N SER A 267 7.25 -17.26 -53.19
CA SER A 267 8.56 -17.05 -53.79
C SER A 267 8.66 -16.91 -55.32
N SER A 268 9.67 -16.14 -55.77
CA SER A 268 10.34 -16.34 -57.07
C SER A 268 11.86 -16.53 -56.90
N GLN A 269 12.28 -17.79 -57.00
CA GLN A 269 13.49 -18.35 -57.66
C GLN A 269 14.90 -17.74 -57.38
N THR A 270 15.69 -18.50 -56.59
CA THR A 270 17.09 -19.00 -56.76
C THR A 270 17.97 -18.54 -57.94
N PRO A 271 19.34 -18.69 -57.95
CA PRO A 271 20.15 -19.68 -57.19
C PRO A 271 21.56 -19.29 -56.64
N SER A 272 21.88 -19.89 -55.48
CA SER A 272 23.11 -20.61 -55.05
C SER A 272 24.55 -20.15 -55.38
N THR A 273 25.38 -20.04 -54.31
CA THR A 273 26.71 -20.70 -54.14
C THR A 273 27.06 -20.60 -52.62
N GLN A 274 27.00 -21.62 -51.75
CA GLN A 274 27.83 -22.84 -51.53
C GLN A 274 29.33 -22.57 -51.22
N LEU A 275 29.80 -23.24 -50.14
CA LEU A 275 31.16 -23.43 -49.58
C LEU A 275 31.77 -22.30 -48.73
N ASP A 276 32.56 -22.55 -47.67
CA ASP A 276 32.85 -23.70 -46.81
C ASP A 276 33.77 -23.17 -45.67
N SER A 277 33.78 -23.92 -44.59
CA SER A 277 34.70 -24.00 -43.45
C SER A 277 36.09 -23.37 -43.54
N SER A 278 36.47 -22.84 -42.37
CA SER A 278 37.78 -23.00 -41.71
C SER A 278 39.00 -22.25 -42.26
N ARG A 279 39.65 -21.50 -41.36
CA ARG A 279 41.11 -21.52 -41.05
C ARG A 279 41.63 -20.12 -40.65
N HIS A 280 41.94 -19.95 -39.36
CA HIS A 280 43.03 -19.07 -38.92
C HIS A 280 44.37 -19.68 -39.37
N PRO A 281 45.43 -18.90 -39.70
CA PRO A 281 46.15 -18.14 -38.67
C PRO A 281 46.88 -16.85 -39.10
N SER A 282 47.40 -16.14 -38.08
CA SER A 282 48.67 -15.41 -38.00
C SER A 282 48.92 -14.11 -38.83
N THR A 283 48.96 -13.00 -38.08
CA THR A 283 50.02 -11.95 -38.02
C THR A 283 50.61 -11.35 -39.31
N SER A 284 50.53 -10.02 -39.45
CA SER A 284 51.69 -9.11 -39.43
C SER A 284 51.32 -7.66 -39.79
N ASN A 285 52.08 -6.73 -39.19
CA ASN A 285 52.03 -5.27 -39.28
C ASN A 285 52.09 -4.72 -40.71
N SER A 286 51.45 -3.57 -40.97
CA SER A 286 52.12 -2.34 -41.47
C SER A 286 51.12 -1.20 -41.73
N ALA A 287 51.41 -0.02 -41.17
CA ALA A 287 50.91 1.27 -41.66
C ALA A 287 51.68 1.68 -42.93
N PRO A 288 51.12 2.57 -43.78
CA PRO A 288 51.63 3.95 -43.77
C PRO A 288 50.58 5.05 -44.07
N SER A 289 50.85 6.26 -43.57
CA SER A 289 50.20 7.54 -43.90
C SER A 289 50.80 8.18 -45.18
N PRO A 290 50.44 9.44 -45.57
CA PRO A 290 49.21 9.98 -46.18
C PRO A 290 49.50 10.53 -47.63
N PRO A 291 48.63 11.30 -48.31
CA PRO A 291 48.64 12.77 -48.14
C PRO A 291 47.28 13.50 -48.33
N SER A 292 47.23 14.73 -47.79
CA SER A 292 46.26 15.83 -48.02
C SER A 292 46.38 16.42 -49.46
N PRO A 293 45.58 17.42 -49.95
CA PRO A 293 44.88 18.49 -49.21
C PRO A 293 43.44 18.85 -49.66
N SER A 294 42.77 19.58 -48.77
CA SER A 294 41.46 20.25 -48.95
C SER A 294 41.57 21.55 -49.76
N PRO A 295 40.46 22.02 -50.37
CA PRO A 295 40.24 23.44 -50.57
C PRO A 295 39.06 23.99 -49.77
N SER A 296 39.34 25.14 -49.17
CA SER A 296 38.53 26.24 -48.63
C SER A 296 37.07 26.40 -49.10
N LEU A 297 36.18 26.71 -48.14
CA LEU A 297 34.94 27.49 -48.34
C LEU A 297 34.89 28.64 -47.30
N PRO A 298 34.41 29.84 -47.67
CA PRO A 298 34.48 31.01 -46.82
C PRO A 298 33.27 31.19 -45.89
N SER A 299 33.54 31.77 -44.73
CA SER A 299 32.59 32.25 -43.73
C SER A 299 31.75 33.42 -44.23
N SER A 300 30.46 33.41 -43.92
CA SER A 300 29.62 34.62 -43.90
C SER A 300 28.83 34.65 -42.58
N ALA A 301 28.98 35.75 -41.86
CA ALA A 301 28.22 36.14 -40.68
C ALA A 301 27.81 37.62 -40.85
N PRO A 302 26.77 38.08 -40.13
CA PRO A 302 25.83 39.08 -40.64
C PRO A 302 26.11 40.51 -40.14
N SER A 303 25.52 41.50 -40.81
CA SER A 303 25.38 42.86 -40.26
C SER A 303 23.99 43.43 -40.57
N SER A 304 23.28 43.66 -39.48
CA SER A 304 22.19 44.62 -39.20
C SER A 304 21.95 45.78 -40.18
N SER A 305 20.67 45.98 -40.50
CA SER A 305 19.91 47.25 -40.33
C SER A 305 18.43 47.00 -40.56
#